data_AF-A0AAW4KYE9-F1
#
_entry.id   AF-A0AAW4KYE9-F1
#
_cell.length_a   1.000
_cell.length_b   1.000
_cell.length_c   1.000
_cell.angle_alpha   90.00
_cell.angle_beta   90.00
_cell.angle_gamma   90.00
#
_symmetry.space_group_name_H-M   'P 1'
#
loop_
_entity.id
_entity.type
_entity.pdbx_description
1 polymer ?
#
loop_
_entity_poly.entity_id
_entity_poly.type
_entity_poly.pdbx_seq_one_letter_code
_entity_poly.pdbx_strand_id
1 'polypeptide(L)'
;AMSKVFYVPGQPSIIDYAREIGPNQWATRCRMLMLAELHICHPGAVLGDEESFLLAQEAALGTQPQEISEARYEYALTRLQVLDFAAVGKDFSFKL
;
A
#
# COMPACT_ATOMS: atom_id res chain seq x y z
N ALA A 1 -7.71 9.44 -12.41
CA ALA A 1 -8.63 9.34 -11.26
C ALA A 1 -8.11 8.24 -10.35
N MET A 2 -8.01 8.48 -9.04
CA MET A 2 -7.58 7.43 -8.11
C MET A 2 -8.66 6.38 -7.95
N SER A 3 -8.26 5.12 -7.83
CA SER A 3 -9.18 3.98 -7.78
C SER A 3 -9.93 3.95 -6.45
N LYS A 4 -11.14 3.38 -6.45
CA LYS A 4 -11.80 2.95 -5.22
C LYS A 4 -11.43 1.52 -4.88
N VAL A 5 -11.37 1.19 -3.61
CA VAL A 5 -10.96 -0.11 -3.10
C VAL A 5 -11.88 -0.56 -1.96
N PHE A 6 -12.05 -1.88 -1.86
CA PHE A 6 -12.65 -2.52 -0.71
C PHE A 6 -11.54 -2.99 0.23
N TYR A 7 -11.64 -2.65 1.51
CA TYR A 7 -10.67 -3.06 2.53
C TYR A 7 -11.35 -3.09 3.90
N VAL A 8 -10.70 -3.69 4.90
CA VAL A 8 -11.12 -3.60 6.30
C VAL A 8 -10.22 -2.58 6.99
N PRO A 9 -10.75 -1.53 7.63
CA PRO A 9 -9.92 -0.55 8.35
C PRO A 9 -9.00 -1.23 9.37
N GLY A 10 -7.73 -0.82 9.37
CA GLY A 10 -6.69 -1.40 10.24
C GLY A 10 -6.07 -2.70 9.72
N GLN A 11 -6.59 -3.32 8.65
CA GLN A 11 -5.89 -4.41 7.96
C GLN A 11 -4.91 -3.85 6.92
N PRO A 12 -3.75 -4.50 6.72
CA PRO A 12 -2.69 -3.99 5.84
C PRO A 12 -2.98 -4.15 4.34
N SER A 13 -4.06 -4.85 3.99
CA SER A 13 -4.32 -5.29 2.62
C SER A 13 -5.65 -4.77 2.09
N ILE A 14 -5.64 -4.38 0.82
CA ILE A 14 -6.85 -4.24 0.01
C ILE A 14 -7.45 -5.65 -0.21
N ILE A 15 -8.77 -5.76 -0.08
CA ILE A 15 -9.51 -6.98 -0.42
C ILE A 15 -9.65 -7.08 -1.94
N ASP A 16 -10.13 -6.01 -2.58
CA ASP A 16 -10.22 -5.91 -4.05
C ASP A 16 -10.36 -4.45 -4.49
N TYR A 17 -10.02 -4.18 -5.74
CA TYR A 17 -10.37 -2.91 -6.38
C TYR A 17 -11.87 -2.86 -6.67
N ALA A 18 -12.43 -1.65 -6.63
CA ALA A 18 -13.83 -1.43 -6.93
C ALA A 18 -14.02 -1.11 -8.42
N ARG A 19 -15.11 -1.61 -8.98
CA ARG A 19 -15.61 -1.29 -10.32
C ARG A 19 -17.00 -0.67 -10.16
N GLU A 20 -17.23 0.45 -10.83
CA GLU A 20 -18.57 1.03 -10.92
C GLU A 20 -19.44 0.18 -11.86
N ILE A 21 -20.61 -0.21 -11.38
CA ILE A 21 -21.57 -1.07 -12.09
C ILE A 21 -22.90 -0.35 -12.37
N GLY A 22 -23.07 0.85 -11.82
CA GLY A 22 -24.23 1.72 -11.97
C GLY A 22 -23.99 3.02 -11.22
N PRO A 23 -24.89 4.02 -11.33
CA PRO A 23 -24.70 5.31 -10.67
C PRO A 23 -24.50 5.14 -9.15
N ASN A 24 -23.30 5.46 -8.65
CA ASN A 24 -22.91 5.28 -7.24
C ASN A 24 -22.99 3.82 -6.73
N GLN A 25 -22.99 2.83 -7.63
CA GLN A 25 -22.99 1.41 -7.29
C GLN A 25 -21.66 0.78 -7.63
N TRP A 26 -21.04 0.16 -6.64
CA TRP A 26 -19.69 -0.39 -6.73
C TRP A 26 -19.68 -1.86 -6.34
N ALA A 27 -18.94 -2.65 -7.10
CA ALA A 27 -18.69 -4.05 -6.81
C ALA A 27 -17.20 -4.35 -6.86
N THR A 28 -16.76 -5.39 -6.15
CA THR A 28 -15.40 -5.92 -6.24
C THR A 28 -15.08 -6.29 -7.69
N ARG A 29 -13.92 -5.90 -8.19
CA ARG A 29 -13.53 -6.10 -9.59
C ARG A 29 -13.44 -7.56 -9.98
N CYS A 30 -12.92 -8.42 -9.11
CA CYS A 30 -12.67 -9.83 -9.41
C CYS A 30 -13.90 -10.71 -9.25
N ARG A 31 -14.72 -10.47 -8.21
CA ARG A 31 -15.84 -11.36 -7.85
C ARG A 31 -17.22 -10.76 -8.11
N MET A 32 -17.31 -9.49 -8.52
CA MET A 32 -18.57 -8.76 -8.73
C MET A 32 -19.49 -8.74 -7.51
N LEU A 33 -18.93 -8.78 -6.29
CA LEU A 33 -19.69 -8.67 -5.04
C LEU A 33 -19.88 -7.19 -4.66
N MET A 34 -21.10 -6.80 -4.33
CA MET A 34 -21.39 -5.53 -3.68
C MET A 34 -20.97 -5.56 -2.21
N LEU A 35 -20.87 -4.39 -1.57
CA LEU A 35 -20.40 -4.27 -0.18
C LEU A 35 -21.15 -5.19 0.80
N ALA A 36 -22.49 -5.26 0.68
CA ALA A 36 -23.31 -6.10 1.54
C ALA A 36 -23.01 -7.60 1.40
N GLU A 37 -22.71 -8.06 0.18
CA GLU A 37 -22.33 -9.45 -0.08
C GLU A 37 -20.90 -9.70 0.42
N LEU A 38 -20.02 -8.72 0.25
CA LEU A 38 -18.64 -8.79 0.72
C LEU A 38 -18.55 -8.92 2.24
N HIS A 39 -19.48 -8.29 2.98
CA HIS A 39 -19.56 -8.38 4.44
C HIS A 39 -19.77 -9.80 4.98
N ILE A 40 -20.29 -10.72 4.18
CA ILE A 40 -20.44 -12.13 4.58
C ILE A 40 -19.07 -12.77 4.83
N CYS A 41 -18.09 -12.47 3.97
CA CYS A 41 -16.74 -13.04 4.04
C CYS A 41 -15.73 -12.12 4.73
N HIS A 42 -15.97 -10.81 4.68
CA HIS A 42 -15.13 -9.77 5.28
C HIS A 42 -15.98 -8.82 6.13
N PRO A 43 -16.39 -9.24 7.33
CA PRO A 43 -17.10 -8.36 8.26
C PRO A 43 -16.27 -7.10 8.54
N GLY A 44 -16.89 -5.92 8.36
CA GLY A 44 -16.20 -4.64 8.53
C GLY A 44 -15.51 -4.10 7.27
N ALA A 45 -15.68 -4.74 6.12
CA ALA A 45 -15.21 -4.15 4.86
C ALA A 45 -15.88 -2.78 4.61
N VAL A 46 -15.16 -1.87 3.99
CA VAL A 46 -15.63 -0.55 3.56
C VAL A 46 -15.20 -0.29 2.13
N LEU A 47 -15.94 0.57 1.43
CA LEU A 47 -15.53 1.16 0.17
C LEU A 47 -14.85 2.50 0.47
N GLY A 48 -13.63 2.70 -0.02
CA GLY A 48 -12.93 3.97 0.12
C GLY A 48 -12.04 4.28 -1.06
N ASP A 49 -11.36 5.41 -1.00
CA ASP A 49 -10.36 5.80 -2.00
C ASP A 49 -9.01 5.15 -1.69
N GLU A 50 -8.33 4.69 -2.74
CA GLU A 50 -7.03 4.02 -2.63
C GLU A 50 -5.98 4.92 -1.97
N GLU A 51 -5.98 6.22 -2.26
CA GLU A 51 -5.08 7.19 -1.63
C GLU A 51 -5.22 7.20 -0.12
N SER A 52 -6.45 7.32 0.37
CA SER A 52 -6.73 7.40 1.80
C SER A 52 -6.37 6.10 2.51
N PHE A 53 -6.59 4.95 1.84
CA PHE A 53 -6.11 3.67 2.34
C PHE A 53 -4.59 3.65 2.47
N LEU A 54 -3.86 4.02 1.41
CA LEU A 54 -2.38 4.00 1.40
C LEU A 54 -1.79 4.95 2.44
N LEU A 55 -2.34 6.16 2.59
CA LEU A 55 -1.92 7.12 3.61
C LEU A 55 -2.16 6.58 5.03
N ALA A 56 -3.29 5.90 5.27
CA ALA A 56 -3.55 5.27 6.55
C ALA A 56 -2.59 4.11 6.83
N GLN A 57 -2.21 3.34 5.80
CA GLN A 57 -1.21 2.28 5.94
C GLN A 57 0.17 2.84 6.27
N GLU A 58 0.62 3.88 5.56
CA GLU A 58 1.90 4.52 5.83
C GLU A 58 1.93 5.11 7.25
N ALA A 59 0.85 5.74 7.70
CA ALA A 59 0.77 6.26 9.06
C ALA A 59 0.82 5.16 10.13
N ALA A 60 0.27 3.98 9.86
CA ALA A 60 0.19 2.89 10.82
C ALA A 60 1.41 1.96 10.82
N LEU A 61 2.01 1.72 9.66
CA LEU A 61 3.05 0.71 9.41
C LEU A 61 4.36 1.29 8.88
N GLY A 62 4.34 2.55 8.46
CA GLY A 62 5.51 3.24 7.94
C GLY A 62 6.62 3.33 8.97
N THR A 63 7.82 3.00 8.54
CA THR A 63 9.03 3.23 9.33
C THR A 63 9.71 4.48 8.81
N GLN A 64 9.89 5.47 9.68
CA GLN A 64 10.64 6.67 9.32
C GLN A 64 12.09 6.30 8.97
N PRO A 65 12.66 6.89 7.90
CA PRO A 65 14.08 6.77 7.62
C PRO A 65 14.88 7.21 8.85
N GLN A 66 15.88 6.40 9.20
CA GLN A 66 16.81 6.74 10.27
C GLN A 66 18.14 7.18 9.66
N GLU A 67 18.67 8.28 10.17
CA GLU A 67 20.03 8.69 9.83
C GLU A 67 21.02 7.62 10.31
N ILE A 68 21.96 7.25 9.44
CA ILE A 68 22.99 6.26 9.75
C ILE A 68 24.35 6.94 9.90
N SER A 69 25.24 6.33 10.67
CA SER A 69 26.63 6.81 10.75
C SER A 69 27.38 6.56 9.45
N GLU A 70 28.41 7.36 9.19
CA GLU A 70 29.33 7.19 8.06
C GLU A 70 29.92 5.77 8.00
N ALA A 71 30.30 5.20 9.16
CA ALA A 71 30.81 3.83 9.23
C ALA A 71 29.77 2.78 8.79
N ARG A 72 28.47 2.99 9.10
CA ARG A 72 27.39 2.12 8.63
C ARG A 72 27.15 2.28 7.12
N TYR A 73 27.26 3.49 6.60
CA TYR A 73 27.18 3.77 5.17
C TYR A 73 28.31 3.06 4.40
N GLU A 74 29.56 3.23 4.82
CA GLU A 74 30.72 2.58 4.18
C GLU A 74 30.63 1.05 4.22
N TYR A 75 30.20 0.50 5.36
CA TYR A 75 29.97 -0.94 5.49
C TYR A 75 28.89 -1.43 4.52
N ALA A 76 27.75 -0.72 4.45
CA ALA A 76 26.67 -1.04 3.53
C ALA A 76 27.11 -1.01 2.07
N LEU A 77 27.82 0.04 1.67
CA LEU A 77 28.27 0.27 0.30
C LEU A 77 29.30 -0.76 -0.16
N THR A 78 30.21 -1.17 0.73
CA THR A 78 31.38 -1.97 0.35
C THR A 78 31.26 -3.45 0.67
N ARG A 79 30.37 -3.85 1.60
CA ARG A 79 30.32 -5.22 2.12
C ARG A 79 28.97 -5.92 2.00
N LEU A 80 27.87 -5.18 1.91
CA LEU A 80 26.56 -5.79 1.72
C LEU A 80 26.23 -5.91 0.24
N GLN A 81 25.60 -7.01 -0.12
CA GLN A 81 25.13 -7.19 -1.49
C GLN A 81 23.90 -6.31 -1.70
N VAL A 82 23.97 -5.41 -2.66
CA VAL A 82 22.82 -4.57 -3.02
C VAL A 82 21.69 -5.46 -3.49
N LEU A 83 20.57 -5.45 -2.78
CA LEU A 83 19.37 -6.21 -3.14
C LEU A 83 18.57 -5.49 -4.22
N ASP A 84 18.53 -4.16 -4.16
CA ASP A 84 17.81 -3.30 -5.10
C ASP A 84 18.45 -1.89 -5.16
N PHE A 85 18.43 -1.28 -6.35
CA PHE A 85 19.02 0.03 -6.62
C PHE A 85 18.09 0.88 -7.48
N ALA A 86 17.76 2.07 -6.98
CA ALA A 86 17.06 3.10 -7.75
C ALA A 86 17.84 4.43 -7.68
N ALA A 87 18.11 4.99 -8.86
CA ALA A 87 18.65 6.33 -9.02
C ALA A 87 17.58 7.26 -9.58
N VAL A 88 17.20 8.28 -8.82
CA VAL A 88 16.28 9.33 -9.28
C VAL A 88 17.01 10.67 -9.15
N GLY A 89 17.53 11.18 -10.27
CA GLY A 89 18.32 12.42 -10.27
C GLY A 89 19.65 12.28 -9.55
N LYS A 90 19.87 13.05 -8.48
CA LYS A 90 21.08 12.98 -7.62
C LYS A 90 20.88 12.14 -6.35
N ASP A 91 19.68 11.63 -6.13
CA ASP A 91 19.35 10.85 -4.95
C ASP A 91 19.48 9.36 -5.27
N PHE A 92 20.25 8.68 -4.43
CA PHE A 92 20.46 7.23 -4.52
C PHE A 92 19.77 6.57 -3.34
N SER A 93 18.98 5.53 -3.63
CA SER A 93 18.43 4.65 -2.60
C SER A 93 18.94 3.23 -2.81
N PHE A 94 19.31 2.58 -1.72
CA PHE A 94 19.77 1.20 -1.71
C PHE A 94 18.98 0.41 -0.66
N LYS A 95 18.59 -0.81 -1.02
CA LYS A 95 18.10 -1.82 -0.08
C LYS A 95 19.22 -2.84 0.14
N LEU A 96 19.50 -3.11 1.41
CA LEU A 96 20.57 -3.98 1.89
C LEU A 96 19.99 -5.21 2.57
#